data_AF-A0A7S1X469-F1
#
_entry.id   AF-A0A7S1X469-F1
#
_cell.length_a   1.000
_cell.length_b   1.000
_cell.length_c   1.000
_cell.angle_alpha   90.00
_cell.angle_beta   90.00
_cell.angle_gamma   90.00
#
_symmetry.space_group_name_H-M   'P 1'
#
loop_
_entity.id
_entity.type
_entity.pdbx_description
1 polymer ?
#
loop_
_entity_poly.entity_id
_entity_poly.type
_entity_poly.pdbx_seq_one_letter_code
_entity_poly.pdbx_strand_id
1 'polypeptide(L)'
;MQWRLTGYVGVHQTQYTAPLPDAYERLLLDAVNGDKRLFIRNDELEAAWKLFTPVLNELDEKKVQPELYPYGSRGPLGAHYLAARYDVRWGDLLRETEN
;
A
#
# COMPACT_ATOMS: atom_id res chain seq x y z
N MET A 1 39.59 8.86 16.23
CA MET A 1 39.64 8.22 14.90
C MET A 1 38.26 8.37 14.26
N GLN A 2 38.22 9.04 13.11
CA GLN A 2 37.08 9.16 12.18
C GLN A 2 36.73 7.74 11.65
N TRP A 3 35.51 7.38 11.23
CA TRP A 3 34.81 7.81 10.01
C TRP A 3 33.31 7.43 10.02
N ARG A 4 32.48 8.31 9.44
CA ARG A 4 31.04 8.16 9.12
C ARG A 4 30.77 7.01 8.15
N LEU A 5 29.55 6.42 8.15
CA LEU A 5 28.68 6.34 6.95
C LEU A 5 27.18 6.19 7.34
N THR A 6 26.46 7.30 7.16
CA THR A 6 25.08 7.47 6.66
C THR A 6 24.13 6.25 6.64
N GLY A 7 23.26 6.15 7.64
CA GLY A 7 21.93 5.56 7.50
C GLY A 7 20.93 6.68 7.16
N TYR A 8 20.51 6.77 5.90
CA TYR A 8 19.50 7.73 5.44
C TYR A 8 18.13 7.26 5.93
N VAL A 9 17.73 7.66 7.14
CA VAL A 9 16.33 7.57 7.58
C VAL A 9 15.61 8.77 6.99
N GLY A 10 14.72 8.53 6.03
CA GLY A 10 13.83 9.55 5.47
C GLY A 10 12.84 10.04 6.53
N VAL A 11 13.26 10.96 7.39
CA VAL A 11 12.39 11.66 8.33
C VAL A 11 11.73 12.81 7.59
N HIS A 12 10.51 12.61 7.10
CA HIS A 12 9.75 13.65 6.38
C HIS A 12 9.35 14.85 7.26
N GLN A 13 9.55 14.78 8.58
CA GLN A 13 9.13 15.82 9.52
C GLN A 13 10.20 16.88 9.84
N THR A 14 11.46 16.71 9.40
CA THR A 14 12.56 17.60 9.82
C THR A 14 13.07 18.55 8.73
N GLN A 15 12.48 18.54 7.54
CA GLN A 15 12.95 19.32 6.39
C GLN A 15 11.86 20.20 5.73
N TYR A 16 10.58 20.02 6.09
CA TYR A 16 9.46 20.77 5.51
C TYR A 16 8.76 21.59 6.60
N THR A 17 8.91 22.91 6.55
CA THR A 17 8.27 23.86 7.48
C THR A 17 6.78 24.08 7.16
N ALA A 18 6.34 23.70 5.96
CA ALA A 18 4.94 23.81 5.53
C ALA A 18 4.22 22.46 5.68
N PRO A 19 2.93 22.45 6.12
CA PRO A 19 2.13 21.23 6.15
C PRO A 19 2.02 20.65 4.75
N LEU A 20 2.17 19.33 4.63
CA LEU A 20 1.88 18.63 3.38
C LEU A 20 0.38 18.82 3.08
N PRO A 21 0.02 19.20 1.84
CA PRO A 21 -1.38 19.35 1.47
C PRO A 21 -2.09 18.01 1.59
N ASP A 22 -3.34 18.05 2.05
CA ASP A 22 -4.14 16.84 2.14
C ASP A 22 -4.38 16.26 0.74
N ALA A 23 -4.58 14.93 0.67
CA ALA A 23 -4.76 14.23 -0.60
C ALA A 23 -5.91 14.83 -1.43
N TYR A 24 -7.00 15.24 -0.77
CA TYR A 24 -8.14 15.86 -1.43
C TYR A 24 -7.87 17.30 -1.86
N GLU A 25 -7.16 18.10 -1.06
CA GLU A 25 -6.78 19.46 -1.43
C GLU A 25 -5.97 19.47 -2.73
N ARG A 26 -5.04 18.51 -2.86
CA ARG A 26 -4.25 18.35 -4.07
C ARG A 26 -5.09 17.93 -5.27
N LEU A 27 -5.98 16.95 -5.10
CA LEU A 27 -6.84 16.47 -6.19
C LEU A 27 -7.78 17.56 -6.70
N LEU A 28 -8.35 18.36 -5.81
CA LEU A 28 -9.24 19.47 -6.19
C LEU A 28 -8.46 20.57 -6.93
N LEU A 29 -7.25 20.91 -6.46
CA LEU A 29 -6.39 21.87 -7.14
C LEU A 29 -6.01 21.39 -8.55
N ASP A 30 -5.66 20.11 -8.71
CA ASP A 30 -5.31 19.52 -10.00
C ASP A 30 -6.53 19.47 -10.94
N ALA A 31 -7.74 19.22 -10.43
CA ALA A 31 -8.98 19.29 -11.21
C ALA A 31 -9.26 20.71 -11.75
N VAL A 32 -9.07 21.75 -10.92
CA VAL A 32 -9.24 23.16 -11.33
C VAL A 32 -8.20 23.57 -12.36
N ASN A 33 -6.95 23.12 -12.19
CA ASN A 33 -5.85 23.39 -13.12
C ASN A 33 -5.93 22.57 -14.42
N GLY A 34 -6.86 21.61 -14.50
CA GLY A 34 -7.02 20.71 -15.63
C GLY A 34 -5.90 19.66 -15.76
N ASP A 35 -5.09 19.44 -14.72
CA ASP A 35 -4.08 18.39 -14.69
C ASP A 35 -4.74 17.06 -14.30
N LYS A 36 -4.76 16.12 -15.25
CA LYS A 36 -5.45 14.83 -15.10
C LYS A 36 -4.52 13.69 -14.66
N ARG A 37 -3.26 13.97 -14.31
CA ARG A 37 -2.26 12.91 -14.04
C ARG A 37 -2.57 12.04 -12.82
N LEU A 38 -3.26 12.58 -11.82
CA LEU A 38 -3.65 11.83 -10.61
C LEU A 38 -5.03 11.17 -10.72
N PHE A 39 -5.69 11.28 -11.88
CA PHE A 39 -6.99 10.68 -12.13
C PHE A 39 -6.82 9.40 -12.92
N ILE A 40 -7.52 8.35 -12.48
CA ILE A 40 -7.55 7.07 -13.18
C ILE A 40 -8.27 7.26 -14.51
N ARG A 41 -7.67 6.78 -15.59
CA ARG A 41 -8.27 6.84 -16.92
C ARG A 41 -9.28 5.71 -17.11
N ASN A 42 -10.20 5.88 -18.07
CA ASN A 42 -11.26 4.89 -18.31
C ASN A 42 -10.70 3.52 -18.78
N ASP A 43 -9.69 3.55 -19.66
CA ASP A 43 -8.98 2.36 -20.13
C ASP A 43 -8.26 1.60 -19.00
N GLU A 44 -7.61 2.33 -18.09
CA GLU A 44 -6.97 1.76 -16.89
C GLU A 44 -7.99 1.13 -15.94
N LEU A 45 -9.14 1.79 -15.76
CA LEU A 45 -10.23 1.28 -14.93
C LEU A 45 -10.81 -0.03 -15.51
N GLU A 46 -11.08 -0.07 -16.82
CA GLU A 46 -11.57 -1.28 -17.50
C GLU A 46 -10.56 -2.43 -17.38
N ALA A 47 -9.27 -2.16 -17.54
CA ALA A 47 -8.22 -3.17 -17.40
C ALA A 47 -8.14 -3.73 -15.97
N ALA A 48 -8.24 -2.87 -14.95
CA ALA A 48 -8.27 -3.29 -13.55
C ALA A 48 -9.49 -4.19 -13.26
N TRP A 49 -10.68 -3.78 -13.70
CA TRP A 49 -11.89 -4.59 -13.53
C TRP A 49 -11.79 -5.92 -14.26
N LYS A 50 -11.30 -5.95 -15.50
CA LYS A 50 -11.10 -7.20 -16.24
C LYS A 50 -10.21 -8.20 -15.50
N LEU A 51 -9.22 -7.72 -14.75
CA LEU A 51 -8.33 -8.57 -13.95
C LEU A 51 -9.03 -9.11 -12.68
N PHE A 52 -9.76 -8.27 -11.95
CA PHE A 52 -10.34 -8.65 -10.65
C PHE A 52 -11.71 -9.33 -10.76
N THR A 53 -12.53 -9.00 -11.76
CA THR A 53 -13.87 -9.58 -11.95
C THR A 53 -13.91 -11.11 -11.91
N PRO A 54 -13.06 -11.88 -12.63
CA PRO A 54 -13.15 -13.34 -12.59
C PRO A 54 -12.88 -13.90 -11.18
N VAL A 55 -11.94 -13.30 -10.44
CA VAL A 55 -11.61 -13.72 -9.06
C VAL A 55 -12.76 -13.38 -8.12
N LEU A 56 -13.36 -12.19 -8.24
CA LEU A 56 -14.51 -11.79 -7.43
C LEU A 56 -15.72 -12.70 -7.68
N ASN A 57 -16.02 -13.00 -8.95
CA ASN A 57 -17.12 -13.91 -9.30
C ASN A 57 -16.88 -15.32 -8.72
N GLU A 58 -15.66 -15.84 -8.78
CA GLU A 58 -15.31 -17.13 -8.19
C GLU A 58 -15.49 -17.15 -6.67
N LEU A 59 -15.10 -16.06 -5.99
CA LEU A 59 -15.29 -15.91 -4.54
C LEU A 59 -16.77 -15.90 -4.15
N ASP A 60 -17.60 -15.19 -4.91
CA ASP A 60 -19.04 -15.11 -4.70
C ASP A 60 -19.74 -16.46 -4.96
N GLU A 61 -19.36 -17.17 -6.04
CA GLU A 61 -19.91 -18.48 -6.39
C GLU A 61 -19.53 -19.56 -5.36
N LYS A 62 -18.25 -19.62 -4.99
CA LYS A 62 -17.72 -20.65 -4.07
C LYS A 62 -18.01 -20.33 -2.60
N LYS A 63 -18.44 -19.10 -2.29
CA LYS A 63 -18.65 -18.60 -0.92
C LYS A 63 -17.46 -18.91 -0.02
N VAL A 64 -16.25 -18.64 -0.53
CA VAL A 64 -15.00 -18.95 0.17
C VAL A 64 -14.97 -18.18 1.49
N GLN A 65 -14.85 -18.89 2.62
CA GLN A 65 -14.74 -18.23 3.91
C GLN A 65 -13.34 -17.65 4.08
N PRO A 66 -13.20 -16.36 4.46
CA PRO A 66 -11.90 -15.76 4.69
C PRO A 66 -11.22 -16.42 5.90
N GLU A 67 -9.90 -16.56 5.85
CA GLU A 67 -9.11 -17.04 6.98
C GLU A 67 -9.21 -16.04 8.15
N LEU A 68 -9.55 -16.56 9.33
CA LEU A 68 -9.63 -15.75 10.54
C LEU A 68 -8.22 -15.37 11.01
N TYR A 69 -8.06 -14.12 11.44
CA TYR A 69 -6.82 -13.62 12.01
C TYR A 69 -7.10 -12.77 13.25
N PRO A 70 -6.21 -12.80 14.28
CA PRO A 70 -6.39 -11.98 15.48
C PRO A 70 -6.40 -10.49 15.17
N TYR A 71 -7.20 -9.71 15.90
CA TYR A 71 -7.17 -8.25 15.80
C TYR A 71 -5.78 -7.70 16.16
N GLY A 72 -5.27 -6.76 15.37
CA GLY A 72 -3.91 -6.22 15.51
C GLY A 72 -2.80 -7.10 14.94
N SER A 73 -3.11 -8.29 14.42
CA SER A 73 -2.15 -9.09 13.65
C SER A 73 -1.98 -8.56 12.22
N ARG A 74 -0.91 -8.99 11.53
CA ARG A 74 -0.57 -8.56 10.16
C ARG A 74 -1.31 -9.35 9.06
N GLY A 75 -2.44 -9.96 9.42
CA GLY A 75 -3.25 -10.80 8.55
C GLY A 75 -3.08 -12.30 8.82
N PRO A 76 -3.71 -13.15 8.00
CA PRO A 76 -3.75 -14.59 8.20
C PRO A 76 -2.43 -15.27 7.82
N LEU A 77 -2.23 -16.49 8.32
CA LEU A 77 -1.03 -17.31 8.00
C LEU A 77 -0.90 -17.56 6.50
N GLY A 78 -2.02 -17.70 5.77
CA GLY A 78 -2.03 -17.86 4.32
C GLY A 78 -1.30 -16.72 3.57
N ALA A 79 -1.37 -15.48 4.08
CA ALA A 79 -0.68 -14.35 3.47
C ALA A 79 0.85 -14.48 3.57
N HIS A 80 1.35 -14.96 4.71
CA HIS A 80 2.78 -15.23 4.91
C HIS A 80 3.29 -16.36 4.01
N TYR A 81 2.52 -17.45 3.87
CA TYR A 81 2.85 -18.55 2.95
C TYR A 81 2.86 -18.12 1.48
N LEU A 82 1.88 -17.28 1.09
CA LEU A 82 1.81 -16.75 -0.27
C LEU A 82 3.03 -15.88 -0.58
N ALA A 83 3.42 -14.99 0.33
CA ALA A 83 4.58 -14.14 0.14
C ALA A 83 5.89 -14.96 0.11
N ALA A 84 6.06 -15.93 1.01
CA ALA A 84 7.22 -16.81 1.05
C ALA A 84 7.38 -17.64 -0.24
N ARG A 85 6.28 -18.04 -0.88
CA ARG A 85 6.31 -18.71 -2.19
C ARG A 85 6.95 -17.86 -3.28
N TYR A 86 6.82 -16.54 -3.20
CA TYR A 86 7.39 -15.59 -4.16
C TYR A 86 8.67 -14.91 -3.65
N ASP A 87 9.30 -15.47 -2.61
CA ASP A 87 10.51 -14.92 -1.97
C ASP A 87 10.34 -13.47 -1.45
N VAL A 88 9.10 -13.11 -1.07
CA VAL A 88 8.75 -11.82 -0.48
C VAL A 88 8.42 -12.00 0.99
N ARG A 89 8.91 -11.09 1.85
CA ARG A 89 8.56 -11.05 3.27
C ARG A 89 7.27 -10.27 3.48
N TRP A 90 6.22 -10.92 3.98
CA TRP A 90 4.95 -10.26 4.29
C TRP A 90 5.02 -9.50 5.61
N GLY A 91 4.72 -8.20 5.57
CA GLY A 91 4.51 -7.39 6.76
C GLY A 91 5.79 -6.88 7.46
N ASP A 92 6.99 -7.19 6.97
CA ASP A 92 8.25 -6.72 7.57
C ASP A 92 8.52 -5.24 7.27
N LEU A 93 7.73 -4.36 7.90
CA LEU A 93 8.07 -2.96 8.14
C LEU A 93 8.19 -2.78 9.66
N LEU A 94 9.44 -2.76 10.12
CA LEU A 94 9.97 -2.27 11.40
C LEU A 94 9.06 -2.46 12.63
N ARG A 95 9.21 -3.59 13.30
CA ARG A 95 9.11 -3.68 14.77
C ARG A 95 10.29 -4.51 15.26
N GLU A 96 11.50 -4.07 14.96
CA GLU A 96 12.67 -4.47 15.73
C GLU A 96 12.53 -3.81 17.10
N THR A 97 12.00 -4.58 18.04
CA THR A 97 12.43 -4.63 19.44
C THR A 97 12.89 -3.30 20.05
N GLU A 98 11.95 -2.51 20.56
CA GLU A 98 12.23 -1.80 21.81
C GLU A 98 12.26 -2.87 22.91
N ASN A 99 13.47 -3.14 23.41
CA ASN A 99 13.68 -3.69 24.75
C ASN A 99 13.41 -2.59 25.78
#